data_AF-A0A7S1DNT0-F1
#
_entry.id   AF-A0A7S1DNT0-F1
#
_cell.length_a   1.000
_cell.length_b   1.000
_cell.length_c   1.000
_cell.angle_alpha   90.00
_cell.angle_beta   90.00
_cell.angle_gamma   90.00
#
_symmetry.space_group_name_H-M   'P 1'
#
loop_
_entity.id
_entity.type
_entity.pdbx_description
1 polymer ?
#
loop_
_entity_poly.entity_id
_entity_poly.type
_entity_poly.pdbx_seq_one_letter_code
_entity_poly.pdbx_strand_id
1 'polypeptide(L)'
;RRRRRRELAVTREGGEEGGKMGEMAEEGSWVLELWLVRHGETSANKSRTMAGHNKGGLSEVGKKQAMAVGAHLESVSRQLREHEGSAPWEVLYSSDLVRAMETAQLIHEKLGGGASP
;
A
#
# COMPACT_ATOMS: atom_id res chain seq x y z
N ARG A 1 -10.81 -16.39 -11.41
CA ARG A 1 -11.55 -16.32 -10.12
C ARG A 1 -11.86 -14.85 -9.83
N ARG A 2 -13.11 -14.40 -10.07
CA ARG A 2 -13.54 -13.00 -9.87
C ARG A 2 -13.59 -12.69 -8.37
N ARG A 3 -12.73 -11.80 -7.86
CA ARG A 3 -12.84 -11.28 -6.49
C ARG A 3 -14.06 -10.35 -6.42
N ARG A 4 -15.05 -10.68 -5.60
CA ARG A 4 -16.15 -9.77 -5.27
C ARG A 4 -15.57 -8.60 -4.48
N ARG A 5 -15.50 -7.40 -5.08
CA ARG A 5 -15.25 -6.14 -4.38
C ARG A 5 -16.35 -5.96 -3.33
N ARG A 6 -15.97 -5.73 -2.07
CA ARG A 6 -16.86 -5.16 -1.06
C ARG A 6 -16.53 -3.67 -1.01
N GLU A 7 -17.48 -2.84 -1.43
CA GLU A 7 -17.42 -1.39 -1.24
C GLU A 7 -17.52 -1.11 0.26
N LEU A 8 -16.49 -0.50 0.83
CA LEU A 8 -16.53 0.04 2.18
C LEU A 8 -16.89 1.52 2.04
N ALA A 9 -18.16 1.84 2.29
CA ALA A 9 -18.61 3.22 2.40
C ALA A 9 -18.06 3.82 3.71
N VAL A 10 -17.14 4.78 3.60
CA VAL A 10 -16.67 5.58 4.73
C VAL A 10 -17.54 6.83 4.78
N THR A 11 -18.54 6.84 5.67
CA THR A 11 -19.35 8.03 5.96
C THR A 11 -18.55 8.99 6.82
N ARG A 12 -18.28 10.18 6.31
CA ARG A 12 -17.63 11.26 7.06
C ARG A 12 -18.70 11.99 7.86
N GLU A 13 -18.76 11.76 9.17
CA GLU A 13 -19.59 12.58 10.06
C GLU A 13 -19.00 14.00 10.12
N GLY A 14 -19.62 14.93 9.38
CA GLY A 14 -19.34 16.35 9.42
C GLY A 14 -20.10 16.99 10.58
N GLY A 15 -19.37 17.68 11.46
CA GLY A 15 -19.94 18.49 12.54
C GLY A 15 -20.81 19.63 12.00
N GLU A 16 -21.92 19.84 12.70
CA GLU A 16 -22.93 20.87 12.47
C GLU A 16 -22.34 22.28 12.56
N GLU A 17 -22.44 23.07 11.49
CA GLU A 17 -22.81 24.49 11.59
C GLU A 17 -23.70 24.87 10.39
N GLY A 18 -24.88 25.39 10.69
CA GLY A 18 -25.98 25.58 9.75
C GLY A 18 -25.77 26.67 8.70
N GLY A 19 -26.34 26.44 7.52
CA GLY A 19 -26.49 27.49 6.50
C GLY A 19 -26.83 26.98 5.11
N LYS A 20 -28.13 27.08 4.76
CA LYS A 20 -28.75 27.02 3.42
C LYS A 20 -28.82 25.66 2.70
N MET A 21 -29.97 25.02 2.90
CA MET A 21 -30.59 24.06 1.97
C MET A 21 -30.77 24.70 0.59
N GLY A 22 -30.12 24.17 -0.43
CA GLY A 22 -30.31 24.68 -1.79
C GLY A 22 -29.32 24.23 -2.85
N GLU A 23 -28.73 23.04 -2.76
CA GLU A 23 -28.20 22.31 -3.93
C GLU A 23 -27.95 20.86 -3.50
N MET A 24 -28.54 19.93 -4.25
CA MET A 24 -28.43 18.50 -4.01
C MET A 24 -26.99 18.07 -4.25
N ALA A 25 -26.22 17.89 -3.18
CA ALA A 25 -24.92 17.23 -3.25
C ALA A 25 -25.19 15.75 -3.58
N GLU A 26 -24.95 15.37 -4.83
CA GLU A 26 -24.55 14.00 -5.16
C GLU A 26 -23.31 13.70 -4.29
N GLU A 27 -23.52 13.08 -3.13
CA GLU A 27 -22.45 12.58 -2.26
C GLU A 27 -21.70 11.49 -3.03
N GLY A 28 -20.69 11.92 -3.80
CA GLY A 28 -19.79 11.02 -4.49
C GLY A 28 -19.15 10.07 -3.47
N SER A 29 -19.50 8.79 -3.55
CA SER A 29 -18.86 7.74 -2.78
C SER A 29 -17.44 7.53 -3.30
N TRP A 30 -16.45 7.96 -2.53
CA TRP A 30 -15.05 7.66 -2.81
C TRP A 30 -14.73 6.27 -2.29
N VAL A 31 -14.31 5.38 -3.18
CA VAL A 31 -13.85 4.03 -2.82
C VAL A 31 -12.34 4.06 -2.61
N LEU A 32 -11.90 3.80 -1.38
CA LEU A 32 -10.49 3.63 -1.05
C LEU A 32 -10.13 2.13 -1.01
N GLU A 33 -9.18 1.70 -1.83
CA GLU A 33 -8.64 0.34 -1.80
C GLU A 33 -7.28 0.31 -1.08
N LEU A 34 -7.20 -0.37 0.07
CA LEU A 34 -5.98 -0.46 0.88
C LEU A 34 -5.32 -1.84 0.74
N TRP A 35 -4.02 -1.84 0.43
CA TRP A 35 -3.21 -3.04 0.34
C TRP A 35 -2.16 -3.06 1.46
N LEU A 36 -2.17 -4.11 2.28
CA LEU A 36 -1.24 -4.28 3.40
C LEU A 36 -0.14 -5.27 3.05
N VAL A 37 1.10 -4.82 3.12
CA VAL A 37 2.29 -5.64 2.85
C VAL A 37 3.11 -5.78 4.13
N ARG A 38 3.38 -7.02 4.54
CA ARG A 38 4.34 -7.29 5.62
C ARG A 38 5.76 -7.13 5.06
N HIS A 39 6.66 -6.55 5.86
CA HIS A 39 8.07 -6.46 5.51
C HIS A 39 8.68 -7.85 5.19
N GLY A 40 9.68 -7.87 4.32
CA GLY A 40 10.40 -9.10 3.97
C GLY A 40 11.14 -9.73 5.16
N GLU A 41 11.63 -10.96 4.95
CA GLU A 41 12.45 -11.66 5.94
C GLU A 41 13.67 -10.81 6.38
N THR A 42 13.98 -10.84 7.67
CA THR A 42 15.21 -10.29 8.24
C THR A 42 16.09 -11.43 8.78
N SER A 43 17.39 -11.18 8.94
CA SER A 43 18.31 -12.18 9.50
C SER A 43 17.88 -12.67 10.90
N ALA A 44 17.28 -11.80 11.71
CA ALA A 44 16.75 -12.16 13.03
C ALA A 44 15.48 -13.03 12.97
N ASN A 45 14.60 -12.79 11.99
CA ASN A 45 13.45 -13.66 11.75
C ASN A 45 13.90 -15.08 11.38
N LYS A 46 14.95 -15.19 10.56
CA LYS A 46 15.52 -16.47 10.13
C LYS A 46 16.13 -17.26 11.29
N SER A 47 16.81 -16.59 12.22
CA SER A 47 17.41 -17.24 13.40
C SER A 47 16.43 -17.46 14.55
N ARG A 48 15.13 -17.12 14.38
CA ARG A 48 14.08 -17.14 15.42
C ARG A 48 14.49 -16.41 16.71
N THR A 49 15.40 -15.45 16.61
CA THR A 49 15.87 -14.67 17.76
C THR A 49 14.97 -13.45 17.92
N MET A 50 14.56 -13.13 19.14
CA MET A 50 13.76 -11.92 19.39
C MET A 50 14.56 -10.67 19.03
N ALA A 51 14.25 -10.10 17.87
CA ALA A 51 14.71 -8.77 17.50
C ALA A 51 13.86 -7.74 18.24
N GLY A 52 14.35 -7.28 19.39
CA GLY A 52 13.84 -6.08 20.07
C GLY A 52 14.15 -4.81 19.26
N HIS A 53 14.92 -3.87 19.81
CA HIS A 53 15.33 -2.63 19.14
C HIS A 53 16.40 -2.80 18.02
N ASN A 54 16.70 -4.02 17.60
CA ASN A 54 17.81 -4.26 16.68
C ASN A 54 17.43 -3.85 15.25
N LYS A 55 18.17 -2.87 14.71
CA LYS A 55 18.00 -2.25 13.39
C LYS A 55 18.45 -3.17 12.23
N GLY A 56 18.04 -4.44 12.26
CA GLY A 56 18.33 -5.36 11.16
C GLY A 56 17.47 -5.03 9.94
N GLY A 57 18.11 -4.78 8.81
CA GLY A 57 17.47 -4.72 7.50
C GLY A 57 17.02 -6.11 7.00
N LEU A 58 16.60 -6.16 5.76
CA LEU A 58 16.18 -7.37 5.08
C LEU A 58 17.36 -8.32 4.85
N SER A 59 17.09 -9.63 4.96
CA SER A 59 18.00 -10.66 4.45
C SER A 59 17.98 -10.65 2.92
N GLU A 60 18.94 -11.31 2.27
CA GLU A 60 18.90 -11.49 0.81
C GLU A 60 17.63 -12.19 0.32
N VAL A 61 17.06 -13.09 1.14
CA VAL A 61 15.75 -13.69 0.88
C VAL A 61 14.64 -12.64 1.03
N GLY A 62 14.68 -11.82 2.07
CA GLY A 62 13.73 -10.73 2.28
C GLY A 62 13.70 -9.72 1.14
N LYS A 63 14.87 -9.35 0.61
CA LYS A 63 14.97 -8.48 -0.58
C LYS A 63 14.32 -9.12 -1.80
N LYS A 64 14.58 -10.42 -2.04
CA LYS A 64 13.94 -11.18 -3.13
C LYS A 64 12.43 -11.25 -2.98
N GLN A 65 11.94 -11.41 -1.75
CA GLN A 65 10.50 -11.37 -1.45
C GLN A 65 9.91 -9.98 -1.78
N ALA A 66 10.54 -8.90 -1.34
CA ALA A 66 10.08 -7.53 -1.63
C ALA A 66 10.04 -7.26 -3.15
N MET A 67 11.08 -7.66 -3.89
CA MET A 67 11.10 -7.54 -5.35
C MET A 67 10.01 -8.36 -6.03
N ALA A 68 9.71 -9.57 -5.54
CA ALA A 68 8.64 -10.41 -6.08
C ALA A 68 7.25 -9.80 -5.83
N VAL A 69 7.03 -9.20 -4.64
CA VAL A 69 5.81 -8.43 -4.35
C VAL A 69 5.70 -7.24 -5.30
N GLY A 70 6.77 -6.47 -5.49
CA GLY A 70 6.78 -5.34 -6.42
C GLY A 70 6.41 -5.75 -7.85
N ALA A 71 6.99 -6.83 -8.37
CA ALA A 71 6.63 -7.36 -9.69
C ALA A 71 5.17 -7.82 -9.78
N HIS A 72 4.64 -8.42 -8.71
CA HIS A 72 3.23 -8.80 -8.66
C HIS A 72 2.31 -7.57 -8.69
N LEU A 73 2.61 -6.55 -7.90
CA LEU A 73 1.84 -5.30 -7.86
C LEU A 73 1.92 -4.54 -9.18
N GLU A 74 3.07 -4.54 -9.85
CA GLU A 74 3.22 -3.98 -11.20
C GLU A 74 2.27 -4.67 -12.20
N SER A 75 2.17 -6.00 -12.15
CA SER A 75 1.23 -6.77 -12.98
C SER A 75 -0.23 -6.42 -12.69
N VAL A 76 -0.61 -6.35 -11.41
CA VAL A 76 -1.95 -5.90 -10.98
C VAL A 76 -2.23 -4.49 -11.48
N SER A 77 -1.23 -3.61 -11.43
CA SER A 77 -1.33 -2.22 -11.90
C SER A 77 -1.68 -2.13 -13.39
N ARG A 78 -1.02 -2.95 -14.21
CA ARG A 78 -1.28 -3.00 -15.66
C ARG A 78 -2.72 -3.45 -15.92
N GLN A 79 -3.16 -4.51 -15.25
CA GLN A 79 -4.53 -5.03 -15.39
C GLN A 79 -5.59 -4.00 -14.99
N LEU A 80 -5.39 -3.29 -13.88
CA LEU A 80 -6.32 -2.25 -13.43
C LEU A 80 -6.38 -1.06 -14.39
N ARG A 81 -5.23 -0.61 -14.93
CA ARG A 81 -5.19 0.45 -15.95
C ARG A 81 -5.95 0.06 -17.21
N GLU A 82 -5.78 -1.17 -17.68
CA GLU A 82 -6.47 -1.67 -18.88
C GLU A 82 -8.00 -1.73 -18.68
N HIS A 83 -8.47 -2.02 -17.47
CA HIS A 83 -9.90 -2.18 -17.19
C HIS A 83 -10.62 -0.91 -16.72
N GLU A 84 -9.94 -0.04 -15.96
CA GLU A 84 -10.55 1.09 -15.24
C GLU A 84 -9.97 2.45 -15.65
N GLY A 85 -8.93 2.49 -16.49
CA GLY A 85 -8.33 3.72 -17.01
C GLY A 85 -7.62 4.61 -15.98
N SER A 86 -7.58 4.21 -14.71
CA SER A 86 -7.02 5.00 -13.60
C SER A 86 -5.63 4.54 -13.17
N ALA A 87 -4.86 5.47 -12.57
CA ALA A 87 -3.60 5.14 -11.90
C ALA A 87 -3.90 4.24 -10.68
N PRO A 88 -3.33 3.03 -10.61
CA PRO A 88 -3.75 2.03 -9.62
C PRO A 88 -3.15 2.25 -8.24
N TRP A 89 -2.10 3.07 -8.12
CA TRP A 89 -1.48 3.42 -6.84
C TRP A 89 -1.27 4.92 -6.77
N GLU A 90 -1.87 5.54 -5.77
CA GLU A 90 -1.73 6.98 -5.53
C GLU A 90 -0.63 7.26 -4.50
N VAL A 91 -0.51 6.42 -3.48
CA VAL A 91 0.43 6.61 -2.36
C VAL A 91 0.95 5.27 -1.83
N LEU A 92 2.22 5.26 -1.40
CA LEU A 92 2.84 4.16 -0.66
C LEU A 92 3.27 4.66 0.72
N TYR A 93 2.82 3.98 1.78
CA TYR A 93 3.21 4.28 3.16
C TYR A 93 4.08 3.15 3.72
N SER A 94 4.99 3.50 4.63
CA SER A 94 5.79 2.54 5.38
C SER A 94 6.00 3.00 6.82
N SER A 95 6.25 2.05 7.72
CA SER A 95 6.78 2.36 9.04
C SER A 95 8.24 2.85 8.92
N ASP A 96 8.66 3.66 9.89
CA ASP A 96 10.03 4.13 10.10
C ASP A 96 11.07 3.04 10.36
N LEU A 97 10.64 1.79 10.59
CA LEU A 97 11.54 0.66 10.75
C LEU A 97 12.30 0.34 9.45
N VAL A 98 13.63 0.26 9.52
CA VAL A 98 14.52 0.01 8.37
C VAL A 98 14.04 -1.12 7.46
N ARG A 99 13.67 -2.28 8.01
CA ARG A 99 13.15 -3.43 7.25
C ARG A 99 11.86 -3.14 6.48
N ALA A 100 10.99 -2.30 7.03
CA ALA A 100 9.75 -1.89 6.38
C ALA A 100 10.06 -0.88 5.27
N MET A 101 10.97 0.07 5.54
CA MET A 101 11.43 1.04 4.55
C MET A 101 12.10 0.37 3.35
N GLU A 102 13.06 -0.55 3.58
CA GLU A 102 13.72 -1.31 2.50
C GLU A 102 12.74 -2.14 1.69
N THR A 103 11.72 -2.73 2.33
CA THR A 103 10.66 -3.46 1.60
C THR A 103 9.88 -2.50 0.70
N ALA A 104 9.48 -1.35 1.24
CA ALA A 104 8.72 -0.34 0.50
C ALA A 104 9.52 0.25 -0.67
N GLN A 105 10.80 0.54 -0.48
CA GLN A 105 11.70 1.06 -1.53
C GLN A 105 11.83 0.07 -2.69
N LEU A 106 12.12 -1.21 -2.40
CA LEU A 106 12.24 -2.24 -3.45
C LEU A 106 10.92 -2.45 -4.21
N ILE A 107 9.78 -2.29 -3.56
CA ILE A 107 8.47 -2.31 -4.22
C ILE A 107 8.28 -1.06 -5.08
N HIS A 108 8.59 0.13 -4.56
CA HIS A 108 8.45 1.41 -5.24
C HIS A 108 9.26 1.46 -6.54
N GLU A 109 10.51 0.96 -6.51
CA GLU A 109 11.36 0.83 -7.70
C GLU A 109 10.69 -0.01 -8.81
N LYS A 110 10.01 -1.10 -8.44
CA LYS A 110 9.28 -1.96 -9.40
C LYS A 110 8.03 -1.31 -9.95
N LEU A 111 7.41 -0.39 -9.20
CA LEU A 111 6.26 0.37 -9.66
C LEU A 111 6.67 1.57 -10.54
N GLY A 112 7.96 1.73 -10.84
CA GLY A 112 8.50 2.81 -11.66
C GLY A 112 8.84 4.08 -10.88
N GLY A 113 8.77 4.04 -9.55
CA GLY A 113 9.22 5.11 -8.70
C GLY A 113 10.74 5.17 -8.65
N GLY A 114 11.32 6.36 -8.77
CA GLY A 114 12.75 6.56 -8.49
C GLY A 114 13.09 6.31 -7.02
N ALA A 115 14.38 6.25 -6.70
CA ALA A 115 14.80 6.28 -5.30
C ALA A 115 14.22 7.56 -4.66
N SER A 116 13.39 7.41 -3.62
CA SER A 116 13.00 8.56 -2.80
C SER A 116 14.27 9.07 -2.10
N PRO A 117 14.50 10.40 -2.06
CA PRO A 117 15.64 11.00 -1.39
C PRO A 117 15.68 10.73 0.12
#